data_AF-A0A9P1D2Z8-F1
#
_entry.id   AF-A0A9P1D2Z8-F1
#
_cell.length_a   1.000
_cell.length_b   1.000
_cell.length_c   1.000
_cell.angle_alpha   90.00
_cell.angle_beta   90.00
_cell.angle_gamma   90.00
#
_symmetry.space_group_name_H-M   'P 1'
#
loop_
_entity.id
_entity.type
_entity.pdbx_description
1 polymer ?
#
loop_
_entity_poly.entity_id
_entity_poly.type
_entity_poly.pdbx_seq_one_letter_code
_entity_poly.pdbx_strand_id
1 'polypeptide(L)'
;MAAKRQSNKGKSKSSAKPSYTPLLDAENLADAAPSGSSYNADLLTAGFNTLAKLREELWPGVADEMPLGIGAGGQQAAFDANQCKASLFGKDDASTVKYRCAQSIFRFDTLFNADPSVPLRQASINDLGKRFYELPAPYNGTLTIAVPPDWLEQSCDVLKAKPVSPCENILAFVLSIYRDIDDEEKLAQWRQHALSVNVEYVIANSDEQIYFLNTNLRQDLVAKKDALTHTTLQKIFSVLNCKSRMEKISGPLSCLSKQCSILGMEEILHQLGTIRYQRNSVNNGMLIG
;
A
#
# COMPACT_ATOMS: atom_id res chain seq x y z
N MET A 1 -4.66 -70.79 10.83
CA MET A 1 -3.79 -70.21 9.79
C MET A 1 -3.80 -68.69 9.94
N ALA A 2 -2.70 -68.11 10.44
CA ALA A 2 -2.60 -66.69 10.76
C ALA A 2 -2.03 -65.91 9.57
N ALA A 3 -2.78 -64.93 9.05
CA ALA A 3 -2.35 -64.08 7.95
C ALA A 3 -1.57 -62.86 8.48
N LYS A 4 -0.27 -62.81 8.19
CA LYS A 4 0.62 -61.67 8.45
C LYS A 4 0.30 -60.52 7.47
N ARG A 5 -0.16 -59.37 7.98
CA ARG A 5 -0.17 -58.10 7.26
C ARG A 5 1.22 -57.46 7.31
N GLN A 6 1.85 -57.27 6.15
CA GLN A 6 3.07 -56.49 6.00
C GLN A 6 2.74 -55.00 5.90
N SER A 7 3.32 -54.17 6.77
CA SER A 7 3.25 -52.70 6.69
C SER A 7 4.37 -52.18 5.80
N ASN A 8 4.03 -51.57 4.66
CA ASN A 8 4.98 -50.82 3.85
C ASN A 8 5.16 -49.41 4.43
N LYS A 9 6.36 -49.12 4.95
CA LYS A 9 6.81 -47.77 5.32
C LYS A 9 7.19 -47.01 4.04
N GLY A 10 6.32 -46.13 3.58
CA GLY A 10 6.63 -45.15 2.56
C GLY A 10 7.52 -44.04 3.14
N LYS A 11 8.74 -43.89 2.61
CA LYS A 11 9.64 -42.76 2.89
C LYS A 11 9.06 -41.48 2.28
N SER A 12 8.70 -40.51 3.13
CA SER A 12 8.36 -39.16 2.69
C SER A 12 9.63 -38.44 2.20
N LYS A 13 9.66 -38.08 0.91
CA LYS A 13 10.66 -37.15 0.35
C LYS A 13 10.37 -35.76 0.92
N SER A 14 11.33 -35.18 1.65
CA SER A 14 11.28 -33.78 2.06
C SER A 14 11.41 -32.90 0.83
N SER A 15 10.35 -32.21 0.45
CA SER A 15 10.40 -31.12 -0.51
C SER A 15 11.23 -29.98 0.08
N ALA A 16 12.29 -29.59 -0.62
CA ALA A 16 13.07 -28.41 -0.29
C ALA A 16 12.16 -27.18 -0.22
N LYS A 17 12.29 -26.40 0.86
CA LYS A 17 11.64 -25.09 0.96
C LYS A 17 12.20 -24.19 -0.16
N PRO A 18 11.36 -23.47 -0.91
CA PRO A 18 11.86 -22.43 -1.80
C PRO A 18 12.59 -21.39 -0.94
N SER A 19 13.89 -21.26 -1.21
CA SER A 19 14.72 -20.15 -0.72
C SER A 19 14.17 -18.88 -1.33
N TYR A 20 13.43 -18.10 -0.54
CA TYR A 20 13.04 -16.74 -0.92
C TYR A 20 14.28 -15.87 -0.81
N THR A 21 14.88 -15.55 -1.95
CA THR A 21 15.85 -14.46 -2.05
C THR A 21 15.04 -13.17 -1.94
N PRO A 22 15.23 -12.32 -0.91
CA PRO A 22 14.61 -11.01 -0.90
C PRO A 22 15.14 -10.24 -2.10
N LEU A 23 14.26 -9.84 -3.02
CA LEU A 23 14.62 -9.10 -4.22
C LEU A 23 14.85 -7.61 -3.89
N LEU A 24 15.78 -7.35 -2.97
CA LEU A 24 16.38 -6.05 -2.69
C LEU A 24 17.85 -6.34 -2.36
N ASP A 25 18.67 -6.54 -3.38
CA ASP A 25 20.13 -6.54 -3.25
C ASP A 25 20.55 -5.15 -2.77
N ALA A 26 20.77 -5.02 -1.46
CA ALA A 26 21.14 -3.79 -0.77
C ALA A 26 22.53 -3.25 -1.17
N GLU A 27 23.26 -3.95 -2.03
CA GLU A 27 24.68 -3.69 -2.30
C GLU A 27 24.95 -2.63 -3.39
N ASN A 28 23.91 -2.06 -4.04
CA ASN A 28 24.07 -0.97 -5.02
C ASN A 28 23.51 0.40 -4.58
N LEU A 29 23.37 0.61 -3.27
CA LEU A 29 22.82 1.85 -2.68
C LEU A 29 23.88 2.83 -2.14
N ALA A 30 25.16 2.58 -2.41
CA ALA A 30 26.21 3.52 -2.05
C ALA A 30 26.26 4.69 -3.06
N ASP A 31 26.08 5.91 -2.54
CA ASP A 31 26.24 7.23 -3.18
C ASP A 31 25.03 7.88 -3.90
N ALA A 32 23.81 7.38 -3.73
CA ALA A 32 22.61 8.10 -4.19
C ALA A 32 22.17 9.16 -3.15
N ALA A 33 21.88 10.39 -3.61
CA ALA A 33 21.21 11.44 -2.84
C ALA A 33 20.05 10.87 -2.00
N PRO A 34 19.68 11.48 -0.84
CA PRO A 34 18.68 10.92 0.06
C PRO A 34 17.45 10.49 -0.73
N SER A 35 17.31 9.18 -0.86
CA SER A 35 16.23 8.58 -1.62
C SER A 35 14.94 9.06 -1.00
N GLY A 36 13.90 9.33 -1.80
CA GLY A 36 12.62 9.82 -1.28
C GLY A 36 12.03 8.93 -0.18
N SER A 37 12.47 7.68 -0.10
CA SER A 37 12.20 6.75 1.01
C SER A 37 12.71 7.21 2.37
N SER A 38 13.84 7.93 2.45
CA SER A 38 14.34 8.50 3.71
C SER A 38 13.38 9.52 4.32
N TYR A 39 12.71 10.32 3.48
CA TYR A 39 11.65 11.24 3.93
C TYR A 39 10.41 10.51 4.46
N ASN A 40 10.22 9.25 4.06
CA ASN A 40 9.10 8.43 4.48
C ASN A 40 9.39 7.62 5.75
N ALA A 41 10.66 7.54 6.19
CA ALA A 41 11.09 6.61 7.22
C ALA A 41 10.33 6.77 8.54
N ASP A 42 10.25 7.99 9.07
CA ASP A 42 9.57 8.25 10.36
C ASP A 42 8.08 7.91 10.29
N LEU A 43 7.41 8.33 9.20
CA LEU A 43 5.99 8.10 8.99
C LEU A 43 5.66 6.61 8.78
N LEU A 44 6.46 5.91 7.98
CA LEU A 44 6.28 4.47 7.78
C LEU A 44 6.60 3.68 9.05
N THR A 45 7.57 4.12 9.84
CA THR A 45 7.87 3.54 11.16
C THR A 45 6.70 3.73 12.11
N ALA A 46 6.12 4.93 12.17
CA ALA A 46 4.92 5.19 12.97
C ALA A 46 3.72 4.34 12.52
N GLY A 47 3.52 4.21 11.20
CA GLY A 47 2.50 3.34 10.62
C GLY A 47 2.73 1.86 10.96
N PHE A 48 3.98 1.39 10.89
CA PHE A 48 4.35 0.01 11.21
C PHE A 48 4.09 -0.31 12.68
N ASN A 49 4.57 0.53 13.59
CA ASN A 49 4.35 0.37 15.03
C ASN A 49 2.85 0.39 15.37
N THR A 50 2.10 1.27 14.71
CA THR A 50 0.64 1.34 14.86
C THR A 50 -0.03 0.04 14.43
N LEU A 51 0.31 -0.48 13.25
CA LEU A 51 -0.27 -1.70 12.72
C LEU A 51 0.11 -2.93 13.54
N ALA A 52 1.35 -3.01 14.02
CA ALA A 52 1.81 -4.06 14.91
C ALA A 52 0.96 -4.06 16.19
N LYS A 53 0.82 -2.91 16.86
CA LYS A 53 -0.02 -2.80 18.07
C LYS A 53 -1.48 -3.20 17.81
N LEU A 54 -2.07 -2.73 16.70
CA LEU A 54 -3.45 -3.07 16.35
C LEU A 54 -3.63 -4.57 16.06
N ARG A 55 -2.71 -5.20 15.31
CA ARG A 55 -2.83 -6.60 14.87
C ARG A 55 -2.40 -7.60 15.93
N GLU A 56 -1.42 -7.26 16.77
CA GLU A 56 -0.79 -8.20 17.71
C GLU A 56 -1.37 -8.05 19.12
N GLU A 57 -1.64 -6.83 19.57
CA GLU A 57 -2.10 -6.58 20.95
C GLU A 57 -3.61 -6.44 21.03
N LEU A 58 -4.21 -5.59 20.19
CA LEU A 58 -5.61 -5.21 20.34
C LEU A 58 -6.57 -6.16 19.63
N TRP A 59 -6.29 -6.47 18.37
CA TRP A 59 -7.16 -7.28 17.52
C TRP A 59 -6.38 -8.47 16.93
N PRO A 60 -5.94 -9.42 17.77
CA PRO A 60 -5.24 -10.61 17.31
C PRO A 60 -6.08 -11.37 16.27
N GLY A 61 -5.49 -11.62 15.09
CA GLY A 61 -6.14 -12.34 13.99
C GLY A 61 -7.08 -11.51 13.10
N VAL A 62 -7.13 -10.18 13.27
CA VAL A 62 -8.03 -9.29 12.49
C VAL A 62 -7.77 -9.29 10.97
N ALA A 63 -6.59 -9.74 10.54
CA ALA A 63 -6.27 -9.92 9.11
C ALA A 63 -7.03 -11.09 8.48
N ASP A 64 -7.34 -12.13 9.27
CA ASP A 64 -8.03 -13.35 8.85
C ASP A 64 -9.53 -13.33 9.18
N GLU A 65 -9.96 -12.35 9.98
CA GLU A 65 -11.35 -12.18 10.35
C GLU A 65 -12.26 -11.94 9.13
N MET A 66 -13.47 -12.50 9.20
CA MET A 66 -14.44 -12.33 8.13
C MET A 66 -14.93 -10.90 8.06
N PRO A 67 -14.91 -10.28 6.86
CA PRO A 67 -15.37 -8.92 6.71
C PRO A 67 -16.87 -8.81 6.97
N LEU A 68 -17.28 -7.66 7.51
CA LEU A 68 -18.68 -7.41 7.79
C LEU A 68 -19.41 -7.13 6.49
N GLY A 69 -20.32 -8.04 6.12
CA GLY A 69 -21.26 -7.83 5.03
C GLY A 69 -22.44 -6.94 5.42
N ILE A 70 -23.31 -6.61 4.46
CA ILE A 70 -24.49 -5.75 4.65
C ILE A 70 -25.35 -6.15 5.87
N GLY A 71 -25.57 -7.46 6.07
CA GLY A 71 -26.37 -7.96 7.19
C GLY A 71 -25.74 -7.79 8.57
N ALA A 72 -24.43 -7.52 8.64
CA ALA A 72 -23.67 -7.32 9.88
C ALA A 72 -23.21 -5.86 10.05
N GLY A 73 -23.85 -4.93 9.34
CA GLY A 73 -23.53 -3.49 9.41
C GLY A 73 -22.44 -3.03 8.42
N GLY A 74 -22.05 -3.87 7.47
CA GLY A 74 -21.16 -3.48 6.37
C GLY A 74 -21.85 -2.70 5.26
N GLN A 75 -21.07 -2.04 4.40
CA GLN A 75 -21.60 -1.25 3.27
C GLN A 75 -21.68 -2.04 1.94
N GLN A 76 -21.03 -3.20 1.86
CA GLN A 76 -20.95 -4.05 0.67
C GLN A 76 -21.10 -5.52 1.07
N ALA A 77 -21.35 -6.38 0.09
CA ALA A 77 -21.29 -7.83 0.30
C ALA A 77 -19.86 -8.25 0.67
N ALA A 78 -19.71 -9.21 1.58
CA ALA A 78 -18.42 -9.80 1.90
C ALA A 78 -17.78 -10.42 0.64
N PHE A 79 -16.45 -10.50 0.62
CA PHE A 79 -15.71 -11.13 -0.47
C PHE A 79 -16.18 -12.57 -0.74
N ASP A 80 -16.51 -12.85 -1.99
CA ASP A 80 -16.85 -14.18 -2.48
C ASP A 80 -15.92 -14.55 -3.64
N ALA A 81 -15.18 -15.65 -3.49
CA ALA A 81 -14.18 -16.06 -4.47
C ALA A 81 -14.81 -16.44 -5.84
N ASN A 82 -16.04 -16.96 -5.86
CA ASN A 82 -16.72 -17.34 -7.10
C ASN A 82 -17.21 -16.11 -7.85
N GLN A 83 -17.79 -15.13 -7.14
CA GLN A 83 -18.18 -13.84 -7.72
C GLN A 83 -16.97 -13.03 -8.16
N CYS A 84 -15.88 -13.05 -7.39
CA CYS A 84 -14.61 -12.46 -7.77
C CYS A 84 -14.11 -13.09 -9.08
N LYS A 85 -14.15 -14.42 -9.19
CA LYS A 85 -13.75 -15.14 -10.39
C LYS A 85 -14.61 -14.80 -11.61
N ALA A 86 -15.93 -14.87 -11.45
CA ALA A 86 -16.86 -14.54 -12.52
C ALA A 86 -16.72 -13.08 -12.97
N SER A 87 -16.49 -12.17 -12.01
CA SER A 87 -16.31 -10.74 -12.29
C SER A 87 -15.00 -10.52 -13.03
N LEU A 88 -13.85 -10.83 -12.41
CA LEU A 88 -12.50 -10.49 -12.90
C LEU A 88 -12.05 -11.31 -14.12
N PHE A 89 -12.50 -12.55 -14.26
CA PHE A 89 -11.95 -13.50 -15.24
C PHE A 89 -13.01 -14.17 -16.12
N GLY A 90 -14.28 -13.78 -15.99
CA GLY A 90 -15.38 -14.40 -16.73
C GLY A 90 -15.71 -13.77 -18.09
N LYS A 91 -15.06 -12.68 -18.48
CA LYS A 91 -15.32 -11.95 -19.74
C LYS A 91 -14.06 -11.86 -20.58
N ASP A 92 -14.21 -12.01 -21.90
CA ASP A 92 -13.12 -11.93 -22.88
C ASP A 92 -12.56 -10.50 -23.03
N ASP A 93 -13.28 -9.47 -22.57
CA ASP A 93 -12.80 -8.08 -22.55
C ASP A 93 -12.15 -7.75 -21.20
N ALA A 94 -10.86 -8.02 -21.10
CA ALA A 94 -10.05 -7.83 -19.90
C ALA A 94 -9.79 -6.35 -19.53
N SER A 95 -10.20 -5.39 -20.36
CA SER A 95 -9.67 -4.01 -20.27
C SER A 95 -10.26 -3.14 -19.14
N THR A 96 -11.38 -3.53 -18.52
CA THR A 96 -12.07 -2.70 -17.51
C THR A 96 -12.68 -3.50 -16.36
N VAL A 97 -12.18 -4.71 -16.13
CA VAL A 97 -12.85 -5.64 -15.23
C VAL A 97 -12.50 -5.35 -13.77
N LYS A 98 -13.54 -5.21 -12.92
CA LYS A 98 -13.43 -4.84 -11.51
C LYS A 98 -14.35 -5.71 -10.67
N TYR A 99 -13.91 -6.06 -9.46
CA TYR A 99 -14.77 -6.72 -8.47
C TYR A 99 -14.80 -5.91 -7.17
N ARG A 100 -15.99 -5.60 -6.69
CA ARG A 100 -16.19 -4.81 -5.45
C ARG A 100 -16.79 -5.66 -4.36
N CYS A 101 -16.28 -5.52 -3.15
CA CYS A 101 -16.78 -6.21 -1.95
C CYS A 101 -16.35 -5.46 -0.67
N ALA A 102 -16.81 -5.94 0.48
CA ALA A 102 -16.30 -5.58 1.80
C ALA A 102 -15.14 -6.50 2.18
N GLN A 103 -14.07 -5.92 2.73
CA GLN A 103 -12.90 -6.62 3.24
C GLN A 103 -12.32 -5.95 4.49
N SER A 104 -11.55 -6.70 5.27
CA SER A 104 -10.73 -6.14 6.35
C SER A 104 -9.57 -5.35 5.75
N ILE A 105 -9.36 -4.11 6.20
CA ILE A 105 -8.19 -3.32 5.76
C ILE A 105 -6.88 -3.99 6.17
N PHE A 106 -6.88 -4.73 7.29
CA PHE A 106 -5.71 -5.41 7.83
C PHE A 106 -5.35 -6.69 7.08
N ARG A 107 -6.21 -7.14 6.16
CA ARG A 107 -5.93 -8.29 5.30
C ARG A 107 -4.74 -8.03 4.38
N PHE A 108 -4.52 -6.77 3.97
CA PHE A 108 -3.48 -6.41 3.00
C PHE A 108 -2.23 -5.85 3.69
N ASP A 109 -1.14 -5.73 2.92
CA ASP A 109 -0.01 -4.90 3.30
C ASP A 109 -0.39 -3.42 3.22
N THR A 110 -0.93 -2.89 4.30
CA THR A 110 -1.43 -1.51 4.41
C THR A 110 -0.35 -0.43 4.25
N LEU A 111 0.93 -0.79 4.35
CA LEU A 111 2.04 0.15 4.15
C LEU A 111 2.66 0.04 2.76
N PHE A 112 2.17 -0.85 1.91
CA PHE A 112 2.60 -0.93 0.53
C PHE A 112 2.40 0.43 -0.16
N ASN A 113 3.46 0.90 -0.82
CA ASN A 113 3.44 2.11 -1.64
C ASN A 113 3.94 1.75 -3.03
N ALA A 114 3.11 2.00 -4.05
CA ALA A 114 3.46 1.74 -5.46
C ALA A 114 4.64 2.61 -5.94
N ASP A 115 4.92 3.72 -5.26
CA ASP A 115 6.04 4.61 -5.55
C ASP A 115 6.76 5.03 -4.25
N PRO A 116 7.57 4.13 -3.64
CA PRO A 116 8.20 4.36 -2.34
C PRO A 116 9.24 5.49 -2.36
N SER A 117 9.72 5.86 -3.55
CA SER A 117 10.66 6.97 -3.77
C SER A 117 9.96 8.34 -3.82
N VAL A 118 8.62 8.39 -3.78
CA VAL A 118 7.89 9.66 -3.67
C VAL A 118 7.65 9.96 -2.19
N PRO A 119 8.10 11.12 -1.69
CA PRO A 119 7.84 11.52 -0.31
C PRO A 119 6.35 11.66 -0.03
N LEU A 120 5.89 11.11 1.09
CA LEU A 120 4.55 11.26 1.62
C LEU A 120 4.44 12.58 2.37
N ARG A 121 3.25 13.18 2.34
CA ARG A 121 3.00 14.47 3.02
C ARG A 121 2.29 14.22 4.33
N GLN A 122 3.01 14.32 5.44
CA GLN A 122 2.40 14.27 6.78
C GLN A 122 1.23 15.25 6.93
N ALA A 123 1.38 16.46 6.38
CA ALA A 123 0.32 17.47 6.41
C ALA A 123 -0.97 16.99 5.73
N SER A 124 -0.87 16.28 4.60
CA SER A 124 -2.04 15.70 3.92
C SER A 124 -2.69 14.59 4.74
N ILE A 125 -1.89 13.75 5.40
CA ILE A 125 -2.38 12.67 6.24
C ILE A 125 -3.13 13.25 7.44
N ASN A 126 -2.57 14.27 8.08
CA ASN A 126 -3.20 14.98 9.19
C ASN A 126 -4.49 15.69 8.75
N ASP A 127 -4.50 16.33 7.58
CA ASP A 127 -5.69 16.97 7.02
C ASP A 127 -6.81 15.96 6.73
N LEU A 128 -6.48 14.80 6.13
CA LEU A 128 -7.44 13.71 5.92
C LEU A 128 -7.97 13.15 7.24
N GLY A 129 -7.09 12.95 8.22
CA GLY A 129 -7.44 12.52 9.58
C GLY A 129 -8.45 13.48 10.20
N LYS A 130 -8.16 14.77 10.19
CA LYS A 130 -9.06 15.80 10.71
C LYS A 130 -10.37 15.88 9.94
N ARG A 131 -10.35 15.80 8.61
CA ARG A 131 -11.53 16.02 7.78
C ARG A 131 -12.51 14.85 7.76
N PHE A 132 -11.99 13.62 7.82
CA PHE A 132 -12.80 12.41 7.60
C PHE A 132 -12.82 11.45 8.78
N TYR A 133 -11.85 11.55 9.69
CA TYR A 133 -11.61 10.59 10.76
C TYR A 133 -11.43 11.28 12.12
N GLU A 134 -12.04 12.46 12.30
CA GLU A 134 -12.10 13.15 13.60
C GLU A 134 -12.86 12.31 14.64
N LEU A 135 -13.86 11.55 14.18
CA LEU A 135 -14.58 10.53 14.94
C LEU A 135 -14.51 9.19 14.19
N PRO A 136 -14.81 8.05 14.86
CA PRO A 136 -15.00 6.78 14.19
C PRO A 136 -15.91 6.90 12.98
N ALA A 137 -15.38 6.57 11.81
CA ALA A 137 -16.09 6.67 10.54
C ALA A 137 -15.60 5.58 9.57
N PRO A 138 -16.43 5.20 8.57
CA PRO A 138 -15.99 4.29 7.52
C PRO A 138 -14.78 4.83 6.76
N TYR A 139 -13.96 3.92 6.22
CA TYR A 139 -12.85 4.31 5.32
C TYR A 139 -13.38 5.18 4.17
N ASN A 140 -12.81 6.37 4.02
CA ASN A 140 -13.30 7.37 3.08
C ASN A 140 -12.84 7.02 1.66
N GLY A 141 -13.65 6.26 0.94
CA GLY A 141 -13.47 5.91 -0.47
C GLY A 141 -13.51 4.41 -0.70
N THR A 142 -12.79 3.97 -1.74
CA THR A 142 -12.64 2.56 -2.08
C THR A 142 -11.17 2.22 -2.10
N LEU A 143 -10.80 1.15 -1.41
CA LEU A 143 -9.44 0.63 -1.39
C LEU A 143 -9.24 -0.27 -2.62
N THR A 144 -8.48 0.22 -3.59
CA THR A 144 -8.18 -0.50 -4.82
C THR A 144 -7.02 -1.45 -4.59
N ILE A 145 -7.20 -2.72 -4.94
CA ILE A 145 -6.22 -3.79 -4.77
C ILE A 145 -5.87 -4.35 -6.14
N ALA A 146 -4.61 -4.23 -6.54
CA ALA A 146 -4.10 -4.87 -7.73
C ALA A 146 -3.78 -6.34 -7.45
N VAL A 147 -4.20 -7.23 -8.34
CA VAL A 147 -3.94 -8.67 -8.28
C VAL A 147 -3.37 -9.16 -9.60
N PRO A 148 -2.48 -10.16 -9.61
CA PRO A 148 -1.94 -10.70 -10.84
C PRO A 148 -3.00 -11.52 -11.62
N PRO A 149 -2.81 -11.74 -12.93
CA PRO A 149 -3.75 -12.53 -13.76
C PRO A 149 -3.97 -13.97 -13.26
N ASP A 150 -2.97 -14.56 -12.62
CA ASP A 150 -2.99 -15.93 -12.11
C ASP A 150 -3.46 -16.01 -10.64
N TRP A 151 -3.97 -14.92 -10.07
CA TRP A 151 -4.30 -14.82 -8.64
C TRP A 151 -5.30 -15.88 -8.16
N LEU A 152 -6.28 -16.24 -8.99
CA LEU A 152 -7.26 -17.28 -8.65
C LEU A 152 -6.68 -18.69 -8.66
N GLU A 153 -5.79 -18.97 -9.61
CA GLU A 153 -5.09 -20.26 -9.71
C GLU A 153 -4.24 -20.50 -8.45
N GLN A 154 -3.88 -19.40 -7.79
CA GLN A 154 -3.13 -19.34 -6.55
C GLN A 154 -4.02 -19.18 -5.32
N SER A 155 -5.28 -19.61 -5.42
CA SER A 155 -6.23 -19.62 -4.30
C SER A 155 -6.45 -18.24 -3.66
N CYS A 156 -6.39 -17.17 -4.46
CA CYS A 156 -6.51 -15.79 -3.99
C CYS A 156 -5.46 -15.42 -2.93
N ASP A 157 -4.21 -15.85 -3.11
CA ASP A 157 -3.10 -15.56 -2.20
C ASP A 157 -2.99 -14.04 -1.93
N VAL A 158 -3.28 -13.66 -0.69
CA VAL A 158 -3.34 -12.27 -0.26
C VAL A 158 -1.96 -11.61 -0.32
N LEU A 159 -0.87 -12.37 -0.19
CA LEU A 159 0.49 -11.83 -0.27
C LEU A 159 0.84 -11.27 -1.66
N LYS A 160 0.08 -11.66 -2.69
CA LYS A 160 0.24 -11.14 -4.05
C LYS A 160 -0.71 -9.99 -4.37
N ALA A 161 -1.66 -9.71 -3.48
CA ALA A 161 -2.58 -8.61 -3.61
C ALA A 161 -1.94 -7.33 -3.07
N LYS A 162 -1.77 -6.32 -3.92
CA LYS A 162 -1.08 -5.07 -3.59
C LYS A 162 -2.08 -3.92 -3.52
N PRO A 163 -2.23 -3.20 -2.39
CA PRO A 163 -3.13 -2.05 -2.33
C PRO A 163 -2.54 -0.89 -3.13
N VAL A 164 -3.19 -0.50 -4.23
CA VAL A 164 -2.70 0.55 -5.14
C VAL A 164 -3.34 1.90 -4.89
N SER A 165 -4.25 2.01 -3.93
CA SER A 165 -4.77 3.32 -3.49
C SER A 165 -3.66 4.20 -2.89
N PRO A 166 -3.82 5.53 -2.91
CA PRO A 166 -2.92 6.44 -2.21
C PRO A 166 -2.79 6.09 -0.73
N CYS A 167 -1.57 5.82 -0.26
CA CYS A 167 -1.32 5.38 1.10
C CYS A 167 -1.62 6.46 2.15
N GLU A 168 -1.68 7.74 1.77
CA GLU A 168 -2.00 8.82 2.70
C GLU A 168 -3.38 8.64 3.35
N ASN A 169 -4.37 8.15 2.60
CA ASN A 169 -5.70 7.89 3.15
C ASN A 169 -5.73 6.66 4.07
N ILE A 170 -4.94 5.63 3.74
CA ILE A 170 -4.78 4.43 4.56
C ILE A 170 -4.12 4.80 5.89
N LEU A 171 -3.00 5.55 5.83
CA LEU A 171 -2.30 6.04 7.01
C LEU A 171 -3.19 6.97 7.85
N ALA A 172 -3.92 7.89 7.22
CA ALA A 172 -4.84 8.77 7.95
C ALA A 172 -5.92 7.98 8.72
N PHE A 173 -6.46 6.93 8.10
CA PHE A 173 -7.43 6.05 8.73
C PHE A 173 -6.79 5.29 9.92
N VAL A 174 -5.70 4.57 9.68
CA VAL A 174 -5.02 3.73 10.69
C VAL A 174 -4.48 4.55 11.86
N LEU A 175 -3.88 5.71 11.61
CA LEU A 175 -3.37 6.59 12.66
C LEU A 175 -4.51 7.21 13.49
N SER A 176 -5.70 7.40 12.92
CA SER A 176 -6.87 7.89 13.67
C SER A 176 -7.43 6.82 14.60
N ILE A 177 -7.38 5.54 14.22
CA ILE A 177 -7.70 4.44 15.14
C ILE A 177 -6.73 4.46 16.33
N TYR A 178 -5.44 4.61 16.07
CA TYR A 178 -4.42 4.64 17.12
C TYR A 178 -4.55 5.85 18.05
N ARG A 179 -4.99 7.01 17.53
CA ARG A 179 -5.30 8.18 18.36
C ARG A 179 -6.36 7.86 19.43
N ASP A 180 -7.35 7.07 19.08
CA ASP A 180 -8.49 6.73 19.94
C ASP A 180 -8.31 5.39 20.68
N ILE A 181 -7.07 4.91 20.79
CA ILE A 181 -6.76 3.57 21.31
C ILE A 181 -7.20 3.32 22.75
N ASP A 182 -7.24 4.37 23.58
CA ASP A 182 -7.61 4.31 24.99
C ASP A 182 -9.13 4.48 25.21
N ASP A 183 -9.91 4.72 24.15
CA ASP A 183 -11.36 4.88 24.18
C ASP A 183 -12.04 3.62 23.63
N GLU A 184 -12.42 2.71 24.54
CA GLU A 184 -12.96 1.39 24.17
C GLU A 184 -14.21 1.47 23.27
N GLU A 185 -15.07 2.47 23.49
CA GLU A 185 -16.29 2.66 22.70
C GLU A 185 -15.96 3.05 21.27
N LYS A 186 -15.04 4.02 21.09
CA LYS A 186 -14.56 4.39 19.76
C LYS A 186 -13.78 3.26 19.10
N LEU A 187 -12.99 2.51 19.86
CA LEU A 187 -12.19 1.41 19.34
C LEU A 187 -13.08 0.29 18.78
N ALA A 188 -14.20 0.00 19.43
CA ALA A 188 -15.20 -0.95 18.92
C ALA A 188 -15.80 -0.49 17.58
N GLN A 189 -16.12 0.80 17.45
CA GLN A 189 -16.63 1.40 16.21
C GLN A 189 -15.55 1.38 15.10
N TRP A 190 -14.32 1.73 15.44
CA TRP A 190 -13.19 1.66 14.51
C TRP A 190 -12.95 0.25 13.99
N ARG A 191 -13.02 -0.76 14.86
CA ARG A 191 -12.91 -2.17 14.46
C ARG A 191 -13.98 -2.54 13.45
N GLN A 192 -15.23 -2.15 13.71
CA GLN A 192 -16.34 -2.39 12.78
C GLN A 192 -16.04 -1.78 11.39
N HIS A 193 -15.61 -0.52 11.35
CA HIS A 193 -15.26 0.16 10.10
C HIS A 193 -14.06 -0.46 9.38
N ALA A 194 -13.04 -0.91 10.12
CA ALA A 194 -11.85 -1.53 9.57
C ALA A 194 -12.15 -2.92 8.96
N LEU A 195 -13.17 -3.63 9.46
CA LEU A 195 -13.65 -4.90 8.93
C LEU A 195 -14.66 -4.75 7.77
N SER A 196 -15.14 -3.54 7.50
CA SER A 196 -16.17 -3.26 6.49
C SER A 196 -15.67 -2.33 5.37
N VAL A 197 -14.36 -2.33 5.08
CA VAL A 197 -13.80 -1.43 4.07
C VAL A 197 -14.22 -1.86 2.68
N ASN A 198 -14.71 -0.90 1.90
CA ASN A 198 -15.05 -1.11 0.50
C ASN A 198 -13.77 -1.32 -0.30
N VAL A 199 -13.61 -2.52 -0.87
CA VAL A 199 -12.46 -2.91 -1.68
C VAL A 199 -12.87 -3.08 -3.13
N GLU A 200 -12.00 -2.65 -4.05
CA GLU A 200 -12.11 -2.89 -5.49
C GLU A 200 -10.87 -3.63 -5.98
N TYR A 201 -11.04 -4.87 -6.43
CA TYR A 201 -9.97 -5.65 -7.06
C TYR A 201 -9.86 -5.30 -8.54
N VAL A 202 -8.62 -5.15 -9.01
CA VAL A 202 -8.26 -4.89 -10.41
C VAL A 202 -7.10 -5.78 -10.82
N ILE A 203 -7.11 -6.25 -12.07
CA ILE A 203 -5.98 -7.04 -12.59
C ILE A 203 -4.84 -6.10 -12.98
N ALA A 204 -3.62 -6.43 -12.55
CA ALA A 204 -2.40 -5.77 -13.01
C ALA A 204 -1.32 -6.81 -13.30
N ASN A 205 -0.79 -6.77 -14.52
CA ASN A 205 0.13 -7.75 -15.08
C ASN A 205 1.60 -7.39 -14.82
N SER A 206 1.85 -6.16 -14.37
CA SER A 206 3.21 -5.67 -14.14
C SER A 206 3.24 -4.58 -13.07
N ASP A 207 4.42 -4.38 -12.48
CA ASP A 207 4.65 -3.27 -11.55
C ASP A 207 4.51 -1.90 -12.23
N GLU A 208 4.60 -1.83 -13.56
CA GLU A 208 4.34 -0.62 -14.34
C GLU A 208 2.84 -0.29 -14.36
N GLN A 209 2.00 -1.30 -14.59
CA GLN A 209 0.55 -1.13 -14.51
C GLN A 209 0.12 -0.73 -13.09
N ILE A 210 0.72 -1.32 -12.05
CA ILE A 210 0.49 -0.92 -10.65
C ILE A 210 0.83 0.57 -10.44
N TYR A 211 1.97 1.02 -10.96
CA TYR A 211 2.39 2.42 -10.87
C TYR A 211 1.42 3.37 -11.58
N PHE A 212 1.01 3.05 -12.82
CA PHE A 212 0.05 3.88 -13.55
C PHE A 212 -1.35 3.84 -12.94
N LEU A 213 -1.79 2.71 -12.40
CA LEU A 213 -3.03 2.62 -11.63
C LEU A 213 -3.00 3.55 -10.42
N ASN A 214 -1.93 3.53 -9.61
CA ASN A 214 -1.78 4.46 -8.49
C ASN A 214 -1.77 5.93 -8.94
N THR A 215 -1.05 6.23 -10.01
CA THR A 215 -0.97 7.59 -10.58
C THR A 215 -2.33 8.09 -11.05
N ASN A 216 -3.09 7.26 -11.77
CA ASN A 216 -4.42 7.59 -12.26
C ASN A 216 -5.39 7.79 -11.09
N LEU A 217 -5.35 6.93 -10.07
CA LEU A 217 -6.16 7.11 -8.87
C LEU A 217 -5.88 8.45 -8.18
N ARG A 218 -4.61 8.88 -8.10
CA ARG A 218 -4.25 10.19 -7.55
C ARG A 218 -4.74 11.37 -8.41
N GLN A 219 -4.79 11.21 -9.73
CA GLN A 219 -5.30 12.22 -10.65
C GLN A 219 -6.83 12.31 -10.59
N ASP A 220 -7.55 11.20 -10.54
CA ASP A 220 -9.01 11.16 -10.45
C ASP A 220 -9.52 11.79 -9.14
N LEU A 221 -8.71 11.71 -8.08
CA LEU A 221 -9.00 12.32 -6.79
C LEU A 221 -8.89 13.85 -6.80
N VAL A 222 -8.26 14.47 -7.81
CA VAL A 222 -8.19 15.95 -7.93
C VAL A 222 -9.59 16.56 -7.93
N ALA A 223 -10.60 15.88 -8.49
CA ALA A 223 -11.96 16.39 -8.53
C ALA A 223 -12.69 16.35 -7.17
N LYS A 224 -12.20 15.58 -6.19
CA LYS A 224 -12.92 15.27 -4.94
C LYS A 224 -12.11 15.51 -3.65
N LYS A 225 -10.78 15.48 -3.72
CA LYS A 225 -9.88 15.43 -2.54
C LYS A 225 -8.50 16.05 -2.84
N ASP A 226 -8.41 17.37 -2.83
CA ASP A 226 -7.15 18.12 -3.06
C ASP A 226 -5.96 17.63 -2.22
N ALA A 227 -6.22 17.13 -1.01
CA ALA A 227 -5.22 16.60 -0.08
C ALA A 227 -4.41 15.42 -0.64
N LEU A 228 -4.96 14.66 -1.59
CA LEU A 228 -4.34 13.46 -2.17
C LEU A 228 -3.57 13.72 -3.48
N THR A 229 -3.62 14.95 -3.98
CA THR A 229 -2.91 15.33 -5.21
C THR A 229 -1.40 15.42 -4.97
N HIS A 230 -0.61 14.93 -5.93
CA HIS A 230 0.83 15.12 -5.90
C HIS A 230 1.18 16.60 -6.06
N THR A 231 2.00 17.10 -5.15
CA THR A 231 2.70 18.38 -5.32
C THR A 231 3.63 18.33 -6.52
N THR A 232 4.06 19.50 -7.02
CA THR A 232 5.06 19.58 -8.09
C THR A 232 6.33 18.79 -7.76
N LEU A 233 6.81 18.85 -6.52
CA LEU A 233 7.99 18.09 -6.09
C LEU A 233 7.76 16.58 -6.16
N GLN A 234 6.62 16.08 -5.66
CA GLN A 234 6.27 14.66 -5.75
C GLN A 234 6.13 14.20 -7.21
N LYS A 235 5.58 15.05 -8.10
CA LYS A 235 5.52 14.76 -9.54
C LYS A 235 6.92 14.64 -10.16
N ILE A 236 7.87 15.49 -9.76
CA ILE A 236 9.27 15.40 -10.21
C ILE A 236 9.86 14.06 -9.78
N PHE A 237 9.75 13.68 -8.50
CA PHE A 237 10.22 12.38 -8.02
C PHE A 237 9.60 11.21 -8.78
N SER A 238 8.28 11.25 -8.99
CA SER A 238 7.54 10.19 -9.69
C SER A 238 8.01 10.04 -11.14
N VAL A 239 8.19 11.15 -11.86
CA VAL A 239 8.70 11.13 -13.24
C VAL A 239 10.15 10.63 -13.31
N LEU A 240 11.03 11.08 -12.40
CA LEU A 240 12.41 10.60 -12.34
C LEU A 240 12.47 9.10 -12.04
N ASN A 241 11.65 8.61 -11.10
CA ASN A 241 11.61 7.20 -10.74
C ASN A 241 11.05 6.34 -11.88
N CYS A 242 9.99 6.81 -12.55
CA CYS A 242 9.43 6.17 -13.73
C CYS A 242 10.47 6.09 -14.85
N LYS A 243 11.18 7.19 -15.15
CA LYS A 243 12.28 7.20 -16.13
C LYS A 243 13.34 6.17 -15.78
N SER A 244 13.85 6.17 -14.54
CA SER A 244 14.87 5.23 -14.09
C SER A 244 14.42 3.77 -14.25
N ARG A 245 13.16 3.46 -13.95
CA ARG A 245 12.59 2.11 -14.13
C ARG A 245 12.50 1.71 -15.60
N MET A 246 12.02 2.60 -16.47
CA MET A 246 11.92 2.31 -17.90
C MET A 246 13.30 2.17 -18.54
N GLU A 247 14.28 2.97 -18.13
CA GLU A 247 15.65 2.89 -18.66
C GLU A 247 16.34 1.56 -18.34
N LYS A 248 15.98 0.90 -17.22
CA LYS A 248 16.47 -0.46 -16.90
C LYS A 248 15.96 -1.52 -17.87
N ILE A 249 14.79 -1.32 -18.48
CA ILE A 249 14.14 -2.29 -19.36
C ILE A 249 14.48 -1.99 -20.83
N SER A 250 14.32 -0.74 -21.24
CA SER A 250 14.40 -0.32 -22.65
C SER A 250 15.76 0.27 -23.03
N GLY A 251 16.68 0.39 -22.08
CA GLY A 251 17.90 1.17 -22.25
C GLY A 251 17.65 2.68 -22.11
N PRO A 252 18.68 3.52 -22.31
CA PRO A 252 18.58 4.96 -22.10
C PRO A 252 17.46 5.60 -22.93
N LEU A 253 16.52 6.29 -22.27
CA LEU A 253 15.35 6.88 -22.92
C LEU A 253 15.64 8.29 -23.45
N SER A 254 16.62 8.98 -22.86
CA SER A 254 17.09 10.27 -23.37
C SER A 254 18.37 10.08 -24.20
N CYS A 255 18.29 10.40 -25.50
CA CYS A 255 19.45 10.51 -26.41
C CYS A 255 20.36 11.72 -26.09
N LEU A 256 19.96 12.56 -25.12
CA LEU A 256 20.70 13.75 -24.71
C LEU A 256 21.88 13.36 -23.83
N SER A 257 23.04 13.35 -24.49
CA SER A 257 24.43 13.51 -24.06
C SER A 257 24.78 13.23 -22.59
N LYS A 258 25.94 12.60 -22.43
CA LYS A 258 26.70 12.32 -21.22
C LYS A 258 26.98 13.52 -20.27
N GLN A 259 26.28 14.65 -20.36
CA GLN A 259 26.58 15.90 -19.66
C GLN A 259 25.49 16.41 -18.70
N CYS A 260 24.27 15.87 -18.71
CA CYS A 260 23.32 16.13 -17.62
C CYS A 260 23.34 14.92 -16.68
N SER A 261 24.45 14.76 -15.94
CA SER A 261 24.51 13.74 -14.90
C SER A 261 23.41 14.01 -13.89
N ILE A 262 22.71 12.95 -13.51
CA ILE A 262 21.67 12.93 -12.46
C ILE A 262 22.11 13.69 -11.20
N LEU A 263 23.43 13.70 -10.92
CA LEU A 263 24.11 14.51 -9.90
C LEU A 263 23.68 16.00 -9.86
N GLY A 264 23.48 16.64 -11.02
CA GLY A 264 23.10 18.06 -11.05
C GLY A 264 21.66 18.33 -10.61
N MET A 265 20.72 17.41 -10.88
CA MET A 265 19.35 17.53 -10.35
C MET A 265 19.27 17.07 -8.90
N GLU A 266 20.05 16.07 -8.51
CA GLU A 266 20.15 15.60 -7.13
C GLU A 266 20.64 16.69 -6.20
N GLU A 267 21.64 17.47 -6.60
CA GLU A 267 22.13 18.60 -5.80
C GLU A 267 21.08 19.72 -5.67
N ILE A 268 20.33 20.00 -6.74
CA ILE A 268 19.22 20.97 -6.69
C ILE A 268 18.08 20.46 -5.78
N LEU A 269 17.70 19.18 -5.89
CA LEU A 269 16.65 18.59 -5.05
C LEU A 269 17.09 18.49 -3.58
N HIS A 270 18.36 18.17 -3.32
CA HIS A 270 18.95 18.18 -1.99
C HIS A 270 18.96 19.59 -1.39
N GLN A 271 19.37 20.60 -2.16
CA GLN A 271 19.33 22.00 -1.74
C GLN A 271 17.88 22.45 -1.44
N LEU A 272 16.92 22.14 -2.31
CA LEU A 272 15.51 22.47 -2.08
C LEU A 272 14.89 21.73 -0.88
N GLY A 273 15.26 20.46 -0.68
CA GLY A 273 14.84 19.64 0.47
C GLY A 273 15.41 20.17 1.79
N THR A 274 16.70 20.48 1.82
CA THR A 274 17.40 21.03 3.00
C THR A 274 16.83 22.39 3.39
N ILE A 275 16.57 23.27 2.42
CA ILE A 275 15.95 24.58 2.67
C ILE A 275 14.57 24.44 3.31
N ARG A 276 13.77 23.42 2.91
CA ARG A 276 12.46 23.16 3.53
C ARG A 276 12.57 22.59 4.93
N TYR A 277 13.47 21.63 5.16
CA TYR A 277 13.65 21.01 6.46
C TYR A 277 14.10 22.03 7.51
N GLN A 278 15.06 22.88 7.18
CA GLN A 278 15.50 23.97 8.07
C GLN A 278 14.37 24.95 8.39
N ARG A 279 13.52 25.29 7.41
CA ARG A 279 12.40 26.21 7.63
C ARG A 279 11.33 25.65 8.58
N ASN A 280 11.06 24.35 8.54
CA ASN A 280 10.12 23.70 9.44
C ASN A 280 10.69 23.52 10.86
N SER A 281 11.99 23.27 10.99
CA SER A 281 12.66 23.20 12.30
C SER A 281 12.63 24.55 13.03
N VAL A 282 12.85 25.66 12.31
CA VAL A 282 12.79 27.01 12.90
C VAL A 282 11.38 27.38 13.37
N ASN A 283 10.34 27.00 12.63
CA ASN A 283 8.95 27.31 13.01
C ASN A 283 8.45 26.51 14.23
N ASN A 284 8.95 25.30 14.45
CA ASN A 284 8.60 24.51 15.64
C ASN A 284 9.37 24.94 16.90
N GLY A 285 10.47 25.70 16.77
CA GLY A 285 11.23 26.23 17.90
C GLY A 285 10.70 27.54 18.49
N MET A 286 9.72 28.19 17.86
CA MET A 286 9.25 29.54 18.23
C MET A 286 7.93 29.55 19.04
N LEU A 287 7.50 28.39 19.56
CA LEU A 287 6.30 28.23 20.40
C LEU A 287 6.61 27.85 21.86
N ILE A 288 7.86 28.04 22.31
CA ILE A 288 8.25 27.91 23.71
C ILE A 288 8.85 29.27 24.14
N GLY A 289 7.96 30.19 24.50
CA GLY A 289 8.25 31.52 25.01
C GLY A 289 7.01 32.12 25.62
#